data_AF-A0A812VK26-F1
#
_entry.id   AF-A0A812VK26-F1
#
_cell.length_a   1.000
_cell.length_b   1.000
_cell.length_c   1.000
_cell.angle_alpha   90.00
_cell.angle_beta   90.00
_cell.angle_gamma   90.00
#
_symmetry.space_group_name_H-M   'P 1'
#
loop_
_entity.id
_entity.type
_entity.pdbx_description
1 polymer ?
#
loop_
_entity_poly.entity_id
_entity_poly.type
_entity_poly.pdbx_seq_one_letter_code
_entity_poly.pdbx_strand_id
1 'polypeptide(L)'
;AKKGGFLCCVRAQESGDESPNPTNPAEDYLEPDTTDPAEVRLLPPGRLLHLARHCGARRAWWIRRDHPVLHRIQVHHGLGQDHSGDSYREGLQEALVAAHGIRPANWAPVDEAATCACCNADFLWSSMLRSEPHKLAARCRCHSCGAVVCVGCSEHKQALPQASESSEKFAFVTAAFSSRRA
;
A
#
# COMPACT_ATOMS: atom_id res chain seq x y z
N ALA A 1 -37.12 0.32 20.95
CA ALA A 1 -37.77 -0.24 19.75
C ALA A 1 -36.79 -1.16 19.04
N LYS A 2 -37.26 -2.37 18.75
CA LYS A 2 -36.55 -3.53 18.20
C LYS A 2 -36.05 -3.26 16.77
N LYS A 3 -34.82 -3.66 16.42
CA LYS A 3 -34.37 -3.79 15.03
C LYS A 3 -34.60 -5.23 14.58
N GLY A 4 -35.39 -5.37 13.52
CA GLY A 4 -35.78 -6.64 12.92
C GLY A 4 -34.61 -7.33 12.25
N GLY A 5 -34.56 -8.64 12.45
CA GLY A 5 -33.75 -9.55 11.66
C GLY A 5 -34.35 -9.74 10.27
N PHE A 6 -33.47 -9.93 9.30
CA PHE A 6 -33.82 -10.40 7.96
C PHE A 6 -33.29 -11.82 7.79
N LEU A 7 -34.20 -12.68 7.36
CA LEU A 7 -34.09 -14.12 7.17
C LEU A 7 -33.42 -14.41 5.81
N CYS A 8 -32.62 -15.47 5.71
CA CYS A 8 -32.47 -16.19 4.45
C CYS A 8 -32.24 -17.70 4.68
N CYS A 9 -33.29 -18.45 4.37
CA CYS A 9 -33.39 -19.83 3.87
C CYS A 9 -32.46 -20.93 4.43
N VAL A 10 -33.04 -21.83 5.23
CA VAL A 10 -32.62 -23.25 5.29
C VAL A 10 -33.82 -24.12 4.93
N ARG A 11 -33.59 -25.01 3.96
CA ARG A 11 -34.57 -25.93 3.38
C ARG A 11 -34.75 -27.11 4.33
N ALA A 12 -36.00 -27.43 4.64
CA ALA A 12 -36.38 -28.62 5.41
C ALA A 12 -36.26 -29.89 4.55
N GLN A 13 -35.72 -30.95 5.14
CA GLN A 13 -35.96 -32.33 4.75
C GLN A 13 -36.05 -33.19 6.03
N GLU A 14 -37.28 -33.59 6.37
CA GLU A 14 -37.62 -34.78 7.16
C GLU A 14 -37.42 -36.01 6.23
N SER A 15 -37.22 -37.27 6.60
CA SER A 15 -37.47 -38.12 7.78
C SER A 15 -36.65 -39.41 7.53
N GLY A 16 -35.96 -40.01 8.51
CA GLY A 16 -36.46 -41.19 9.23
C GLY A 16 -35.90 -42.51 8.69
N ASP A 17 -35.02 -43.18 9.45
CA ASP A 17 -35.10 -44.61 9.80
C ASP A 17 -33.87 -45.08 10.61
N GLU A 18 -34.14 -45.87 11.64
CA GLU A 18 -33.26 -46.33 12.71
C GLU A 18 -32.80 -47.78 12.47
N SER A 19 -31.51 -48.08 12.64
CA SER A 19 -31.03 -49.40 13.09
C SER A 19 -29.53 -49.45 13.42
N PRO A 20 -29.08 -50.42 14.23
CA PRO A 20 -28.01 -50.22 15.20
C PRO A 20 -26.60 -50.61 14.74
N ASN A 21 -25.65 -49.96 15.43
CA ASN A 21 -24.20 -50.13 15.48
C ASN A 21 -23.71 -51.59 15.33
N PRO A 22 -22.58 -51.79 14.62
CA PRO A 22 -21.45 -52.32 15.38
C PRO A 22 -20.08 -51.76 14.97
N THR A 23 -19.22 -51.71 15.99
CA THR A 23 -17.74 -51.75 15.96
C THR A 23 -17.02 -50.45 15.63
N ASN A 24 -16.59 -49.74 16.69
CA ASN A 24 -15.54 -48.72 16.68
C ASN A 24 -14.27 -49.23 15.99
N PRO A 25 -13.86 -48.71 14.82
CA PRO A 25 -12.44 -48.46 14.62
C PRO A 25 -12.08 -47.27 15.51
N ALA A 26 -10.92 -47.29 16.16
CA ALA A 26 -10.44 -46.20 16.99
C ALA A 26 -10.51 -44.87 16.20
N GLU A 27 -11.56 -44.10 16.43
CA GLU A 27 -11.65 -42.73 15.97
C GLU A 27 -10.59 -41.98 16.75
N ASP A 28 -9.60 -41.50 16.00
CA ASP A 28 -8.63 -40.52 16.44
C ASP A 28 -9.44 -39.26 16.77
N TYR A 29 -10.01 -39.21 17.97
CA TYR A 29 -10.73 -38.07 18.51
C TYR A 29 -9.72 -36.94 18.64
N LEU A 30 -9.53 -36.20 17.55
CA LEU A 30 -8.94 -34.87 17.59
C LEU A 30 -9.84 -34.07 18.52
N GLU A 31 -9.38 -33.86 19.75
CA GLU A 31 -10.09 -33.02 20.70
C GLU A 31 -10.41 -31.70 20.02
N PRO A 32 -11.66 -31.19 20.15
CA PRO A 32 -12.02 -29.92 19.55
C PRO A 32 -11.06 -28.87 20.09
N ASP A 33 -10.33 -28.25 19.18
CA ASP A 33 -9.33 -27.22 19.46
C ASP A 33 -9.99 -26.11 20.30
N THR A 34 -9.86 -26.17 21.63
CA THR A 34 -10.43 -25.22 22.59
C THR A 34 -9.65 -23.92 22.64
N THR A 35 -8.87 -23.63 21.60
CA THR A 35 -8.16 -22.35 21.49
C THR A 35 -9.21 -21.26 21.39
N ASP A 36 -9.30 -20.42 22.43
CA ASP A 36 -10.10 -19.20 22.40
C ASP A 36 -9.77 -18.46 21.09
N PRO A 37 -10.75 -18.13 20.23
CA PRO A 37 -10.46 -17.42 18.98
C PRO A 37 -9.72 -16.09 19.22
N ALA A 38 -9.76 -15.55 20.45
CA ALA A 38 -8.95 -14.40 20.86
C ALA A 38 -7.44 -14.69 21.02
N GLU A 39 -7.04 -15.96 21.14
CA GLU A 39 -5.63 -16.38 21.32
C GLU A 39 -4.96 -16.83 20.01
N VAL A 40 -5.64 -16.72 18.85
CA VAL A 40 -5.05 -17.08 17.55
C VAL A 40 -3.90 -16.11 17.21
N ARG A 41 -2.68 -16.52 17.52
CA ARG A 41 -1.46 -15.76 17.20
C ARG A 41 -1.05 -16.03 15.75
N LEU A 42 -1.41 -15.11 14.86
CA LEU A 42 -0.96 -15.14 13.47
C LEU A 42 0.53 -14.79 13.39
N LEU A 43 1.36 -15.78 13.04
CA LEU A 43 2.79 -15.58 12.78
C LEU A 43 3.04 -15.63 11.27
N PRO A 44 3.59 -14.58 10.66
CA PRO A 44 3.86 -14.59 9.23
C PRO A 44 5.00 -15.59 8.93
N PRO A 45 4.81 -16.51 7.95
CA PRO A 45 5.83 -17.48 7.59
C PRO A 45 7.02 -16.80 6.89
N GLY A 46 8.19 -17.44 6.94
CA GLY A 46 9.39 -16.99 6.22
C GLY A 46 10.02 -15.69 6.72
N ARG A 47 10.83 -15.06 5.87
CA ARG A 47 11.50 -13.78 6.17
C ARG A 47 10.60 -12.61 5.80
N LEU A 48 10.63 -11.55 6.60
CA LEU A 48 9.81 -10.36 6.37
C LEU A 48 10.60 -9.28 5.66
N LEU A 49 10.01 -8.74 4.62
CA LEU A 49 10.55 -7.62 3.87
C LEU A 49 9.64 -6.41 4.07
N HIS A 50 10.22 -5.28 4.40
CA HIS A 50 9.52 -4.01 4.48
C HIS A 50 9.84 -3.16 3.27
N LEU A 51 8.80 -2.82 2.52
CA LEU A 51 8.86 -1.88 1.42
C LEU A 51 8.41 -0.51 1.91
N ALA A 52 9.30 0.47 1.88
CA ALA A 52 8.97 1.85 2.21
C ALA A 52 9.42 2.81 1.11
N ARG A 53 8.75 3.97 1.01
CA ARG A 53 9.18 5.04 0.11
C ARG A 53 10.21 5.92 0.81
N HIS A 54 11.31 6.20 0.11
CA HIS A 54 12.36 7.11 0.52
C HIS A 54 12.70 8.02 -0.67
N CYS A 55 12.45 9.32 -0.52
CA CYS A 55 12.66 10.32 -1.57
C CYS A 55 12.00 9.95 -2.90
N GLY A 56 10.75 9.48 -2.85
CA GLY A 56 9.95 9.15 -4.04
C GLY A 56 10.16 7.74 -4.58
N ALA A 57 11.31 7.12 -4.32
CA ALA A 57 11.60 5.74 -4.71
C ALA A 57 11.27 4.74 -3.59
N ARG A 58 10.86 3.52 -3.94
CA ARG A 58 10.74 2.42 -2.99
C ARG A 58 12.09 1.81 -2.65
N ARG A 59 12.21 1.39 -1.41
CA ARG A 59 13.35 0.66 -0.85
C ARG A 59 12.85 -0.51 -0.03
N ALA A 60 13.68 -1.54 0.02
CA ALA A 60 13.38 -2.79 0.70
C ALA A 60 14.40 -3.05 1.80
N TRP A 61 13.91 -3.46 2.97
CA TRP A 61 14.75 -3.91 4.09
C TRP A 61 14.22 -5.20 4.68
N TRP A 62 15.13 -6.09 5.07
CA TRP A 62 14.76 -7.24 5.89
C TRP A 62 14.40 -6.78 7.30
N ILE A 63 13.24 -7.20 7.79
CA ILE A 63 12.78 -6.91 9.15
C ILE A 63 12.69 -8.21 9.94
N ARG A 64 13.05 -8.13 11.23
CA ARG A 64 12.92 -9.25 12.15
C ARG A 64 11.46 -9.44 12.56
N ARG A 65 11.06 -10.68 12.81
CA ARG A 65 9.66 -11.02 13.19
C ARG A 65 9.22 -10.42 14.52
N ASP A 66 10.17 -10.15 15.41
CA ASP A 66 9.96 -9.53 16.73
C ASP A 66 9.97 -8.00 16.67
N HIS A 67 10.00 -7.39 15.48
CA HIS A 67 10.03 -5.95 15.36
C HIS A 67 8.69 -5.34 15.82
N PRO A 68 8.69 -4.38 16.77
CA PRO A 68 7.48 -3.91 17.45
C PRO A 68 6.45 -3.24 16.52
N VAL A 69 6.88 -2.74 15.37
CA VAL A 69 5.94 -2.20 14.33
C VAL A 69 5.00 -3.29 13.81
N LEU A 70 5.44 -4.55 13.74
CA LEU A 70 4.62 -5.64 13.21
C LEU A 70 3.43 -5.96 14.12
N HIS A 71 3.55 -5.67 15.43
CA HIS A 71 2.50 -5.90 16.41
C HIS A 71 1.32 -4.91 16.27
N ARG A 72 1.48 -3.87 15.46
CA ARG A 72 0.49 -2.81 15.25
C ARG A 72 -0.23 -2.93 13.89
N ILE A 73 0.06 -3.97 13.11
CA ILE A 73 -0.56 -4.16 11.80
C ILE A 73 -2.02 -4.53 12.00
N GLN A 74 -2.92 -3.65 11.60
CA GLN A 74 -4.35 -3.88 11.59
C GLN A 74 -4.77 -4.39 10.21
N VAL A 75 -5.54 -5.47 10.18
CA VAL A 75 -6.09 -6.00 8.93
C VAL A 75 -7.32 -5.15 8.57
N HIS A 76 -7.25 -4.45 7.45
CA HIS A 76 -8.36 -3.68 6.91
C HIS A 76 -9.04 -4.43 5.77
N HIS A 77 -10.34 -4.18 5.55
CA HIS A 77 -11.15 -4.85 4.52
C HIS A 77 -10.59 -4.68 3.09
N GLY A 78 -9.87 -3.59 2.81
CA GLY A 78 -9.22 -3.32 1.52
C GLY A 78 -7.87 -4.00 1.32
N LEU A 79 -7.33 -4.70 2.33
CA LEU A 79 -5.94 -5.17 2.32
C LEU A 79 -5.62 -6.02 1.09
N GLY A 80 -6.49 -6.97 0.73
CA GLY A 80 -6.27 -7.84 -0.42
C GLY A 80 -6.30 -7.11 -1.77
N GLN A 81 -7.08 -6.03 -1.89
CA GLN A 81 -7.16 -5.24 -3.12
C GLN A 81 -5.99 -4.26 -3.23
N ASP A 82 -5.64 -3.60 -2.12
CA ASP A 82 -4.54 -2.63 -2.04
C ASP A 82 -3.15 -3.31 -2.13
N HIS A 83 -3.10 -4.61 -1.79
CA HIS A 83 -1.89 -5.42 -1.79
C HIS A 83 -2.00 -6.57 -2.79
N SER A 84 -2.45 -6.25 -4.00
CA SER A 84 -2.45 -7.20 -5.11
C SER A 84 -1.04 -7.70 -5.45
N GLY A 85 -0.94 -8.87 -6.09
CA GLY A 85 0.36 -9.43 -6.52
C GLY A 85 1.16 -8.47 -7.39
N ASP A 86 0.49 -7.70 -8.26
CA ASP A 86 1.14 -6.68 -9.10
C ASP A 86 1.71 -5.53 -8.27
N SER A 87 0.99 -5.06 -7.25
CA SER A 87 1.49 -3.99 -6.36
C SER A 87 2.77 -4.39 -5.65
N TYR A 88 2.88 -5.66 -5.22
CA TYR A 88 4.11 -6.21 -4.66
C TYR A 88 5.22 -6.33 -5.70
N ARG A 89 4.91 -6.87 -6.88
CA ARG A 89 5.87 -7.06 -7.97
C ARG A 89 6.50 -5.74 -8.38
N GLU A 90 5.69 -4.73 -8.66
CA GLU A 90 6.15 -3.38 -9.02
C GLU A 90 6.97 -2.76 -7.90
N GLY A 91 6.52 -2.90 -6.65
CA GLY A 91 7.22 -2.35 -5.50
C GLY A 91 8.61 -2.97 -5.26
N LEU A 92 8.73 -4.28 -5.50
CA LEU A 92 9.98 -5.02 -5.44
C LEU A 92 10.91 -4.67 -6.60
N GLN A 93 10.38 -4.56 -7.81
CA GLN A 93 11.15 -4.14 -8.99
C GLN A 93 11.75 -2.75 -8.77
N GLU A 94 10.95 -1.79 -8.30
CA GLU A 94 11.42 -0.44 -7.96
C GLU A 94 12.54 -0.47 -6.90
N ALA A 95 12.36 -1.28 -5.85
CA ALA A 95 13.37 -1.41 -4.80
C ALA A 95 14.66 -2.10 -5.28
N LEU A 96 14.57 -3.07 -6.19
CA LEU A 96 15.70 -3.75 -6.79
C LEU A 96 16.51 -2.79 -7.67
N VAL A 97 15.84 -2.02 -8.52
CA VAL A 97 16.43 -0.96 -9.34
C VAL A 97 17.18 0.06 -8.45
N ALA A 98 16.56 0.49 -7.34
CA ALA A 98 17.21 1.38 -6.38
C ALA A 98 18.43 0.74 -5.67
N ALA A 99 18.38 -0.57 -5.41
CA ALA A 99 19.50 -1.31 -4.81
C ALA A 99 20.69 -1.45 -5.76
N HIS A 100 20.46 -1.48 -7.09
CA HIS A 100 21.50 -1.52 -8.12
C HIS A 100 22.21 -0.18 -8.37
N GLY A 101 22.02 0.81 -7.50
CA GLY A 101 22.80 2.05 -7.49
C GLY A 101 22.07 3.26 -8.06
N ILE A 102 20.81 3.10 -8.49
CA ILE A 102 19.97 4.23 -8.88
C ILE A 102 19.58 4.99 -7.61
N ARG A 103 20.17 6.18 -7.46
CA ARG A 103 19.91 7.03 -6.30
C ARG A 103 18.62 7.81 -6.52
N PRO A 104 17.68 7.83 -5.55
CA PRO A 104 16.53 8.71 -5.64
C PRO A 104 16.98 10.17 -5.65
N ALA A 105 16.16 11.03 -6.24
CA ALA A 105 16.41 12.47 -6.22
C ALA A 105 16.51 13.00 -4.79
N ASN A 106 17.41 13.95 -4.57
CA ASN A 106 17.47 14.61 -3.27
C ASN A 106 16.24 15.52 -3.12
N TRP A 107 15.37 15.18 -2.18
CA TRP A 107 14.13 15.90 -1.96
C TRP A 107 14.41 17.22 -1.25
N ALA A 108 14.08 18.32 -1.92
CA ALA A 108 14.24 19.65 -1.33
C ALA A 108 13.37 19.78 -0.05
N PRO A 109 13.86 20.53 0.95
CA PRO A 109 13.06 20.85 2.13
C PRO A 109 11.81 21.64 1.72
N VAL A 110 10.67 21.24 2.27
CA VAL A 110 9.36 21.84 1.94
C VAL A 110 9.24 23.25 2.53
N ASP A 111 9.97 23.52 3.60
CA ASP A 111 9.88 24.76 4.37
C ASP A 111 10.55 25.94 3.65
N GLU A 112 11.55 25.65 2.80
CA GLU A 112 12.33 26.66 2.09
C GLU A 112 11.67 27.12 0.77
N ALA A 113 10.67 26.40 0.28
CA ALA A 113 10.04 26.70 -1.01
C ALA A 113 8.84 27.64 -0.85
N ALA A 114 8.96 28.87 -1.37
CA ALA A 114 7.88 29.85 -1.42
C ALA A 114 6.94 29.64 -2.63
N THR A 115 7.49 29.19 -3.76
CA THR A 115 6.78 29.02 -5.04
C THR A 115 6.98 27.63 -5.62
N CYS A 116 6.03 27.21 -6.48
CA CYS A 116 6.12 25.97 -7.22
C CYS A 116 7.28 26.00 -8.21
N ALA A 117 8.21 25.05 -8.13
CA ALA A 117 9.34 24.96 -9.07
C ALA A 117 8.92 24.71 -10.54
N CYS A 118 7.68 24.24 -10.77
CA CYS A 118 7.16 23.95 -12.11
C CYS A 118 6.43 25.15 -12.73
N CYS A 119 5.38 25.66 -12.07
CA CYS A 119 4.53 26.73 -12.62
C CYS A 119 4.82 28.12 -12.02
N ASN A 120 5.74 28.21 -11.06
CA ASN A 120 6.09 29.43 -10.32
C ASN A 120 4.92 30.09 -9.56
N ALA A 121 3.80 29.38 -9.37
CA ALA A 121 2.70 29.86 -8.54
C ALA A 121 3.08 29.84 -7.06
N ASP A 122 2.62 30.84 -6.32
CA ASP A 122 2.74 30.85 -4.86
C ASP A 122 1.92 29.70 -4.25
N PHE A 123 2.52 28.97 -3.31
CA PHE A 123 1.79 27.94 -2.55
C PHE A 123 0.64 28.51 -1.69
N LEU A 124 0.61 29.83 -1.52
CA LEU A 124 -0.41 30.56 -0.79
C LEU A 124 -1.73 30.68 -1.55
N TRP A 125 -1.71 30.63 -2.89
CA TRP A 125 -2.88 30.97 -3.70
C TRP A 125 -3.96 29.88 -3.67
N SER A 126 -3.58 28.61 -3.56
CA SER A 126 -4.54 27.50 -3.41
C SER A 126 -5.07 27.36 -1.98
N SER A 127 -4.42 27.98 -0.98
CA SER A 127 -4.87 27.99 0.40
C SER A 127 -5.64 29.28 0.69
N MET A 128 -6.96 29.30 0.46
CA MET A 128 -7.82 30.36 1.02
C MET A 128 -7.63 30.50 2.55
N LEU A 129 -7.10 29.44 3.18
CA LEU A 129 -6.77 29.34 4.58
C LEU A 129 -5.29 29.65 4.79
N ARG A 130 -5.00 30.75 5.50
CA ARG A 130 -3.63 31.23 5.78
C ARG A 130 -2.86 30.41 6.80
N SER A 131 -3.46 29.37 7.38
CA SER A 131 -2.83 28.56 8.41
C SER A 131 -1.66 27.75 7.85
N GLU A 132 -0.61 27.59 8.64
CA GLU A 132 0.60 26.87 8.29
C GLU A 132 0.36 25.41 7.82
N PRO A 133 -0.54 24.61 8.44
CA PRO A 133 -0.81 23.25 8.00
C PRO A 133 -1.35 23.14 6.56
N HIS A 134 -2.18 24.12 6.14
CA HIS A 134 -2.72 24.16 4.78
C HIS A 134 -1.64 24.49 3.75
N LYS A 135 -0.65 25.33 4.13
CA LYS A 135 0.50 25.63 3.26
C LYS A 135 1.40 24.41 3.07
N LEU A 136 1.64 23.65 4.14
CA LEU A 136 2.39 22.39 4.05
C LEU A 136 1.66 21.36 3.18
N ALA A 137 0.33 21.25 3.32
CA ALA A 137 -0.47 20.34 2.50
C ALA A 137 -0.48 20.70 1.00
N ALA A 138 -0.31 21.99 0.66
CA ALA A 138 -0.26 22.46 -0.72
C ALA A 138 1.09 22.20 -1.43
N ARG A 139 2.12 21.80 -0.67
CA ARG A 139 3.48 21.56 -1.15
C ARG A 139 3.74 20.06 -1.32
N CYS A 140 3.91 19.64 -2.56
CA CYS A 140 4.30 18.28 -2.92
C CYS A 140 5.76 18.26 -3.37
N ARG A 141 6.39 17.07 -3.39
CA ARG A 141 7.74 16.91 -3.95
C ARG A 141 7.65 16.10 -5.23
N CYS A 142 8.36 16.53 -6.27
CA CYS A 142 8.51 15.76 -7.49
C CYS A 142 9.33 14.50 -7.20
N HIS A 143 8.81 13.33 -7.58
CA HIS A 143 9.51 12.05 -7.36
C HIS A 143 10.74 11.89 -8.27
N SER A 144 10.80 12.61 -9.39
CA SER A 144 11.89 12.53 -10.37
C SER A 144 13.03 13.50 -10.07
N CYS A 145 12.74 14.78 -9.76
CA CYS A 145 13.77 15.79 -9.54
C CYS A 145 13.91 16.25 -8.06
N GLY A 146 12.99 15.86 -7.19
CA GLY A 146 13.00 16.24 -5.77
C GLY A 146 12.57 17.68 -5.46
N ALA A 147 12.30 18.50 -6.48
CA ALA A 147 11.85 19.89 -6.30
C ALA A 147 10.44 19.96 -5.68
N VAL A 148 10.17 21.05 -4.97
CA VAL A 148 8.84 21.31 -4.38
C VAL A 148 7.91 21.89 -5.45
N VAL A 149 6.76 21.25 -5.65
CA VAL A 149 5.76 21.58 -6.66
C VAL A 149 4.38 21.64 -6.02
N CYS A 150 3.43 22.33 -6.65
CA CYS A 150 2.05 22.40 -6.14
C CYS A 150 1.31 21.08 -6.43
N VAL A 151 0.17 20.89 -5.75
CA VAL A 151 -0.70 19.70 -5.93
C VAL A 151 -1.01 19.46 -7.41
N GLY A 152 -1.49 20.47 -8.14
CA GLY A 152 -1.83 20.33 -9.57
C GLY A 152 -0.64 19.97 -10.45
N CYS A 153 0.56 20.50 -10.17
CA CYS A 153 1.77 20.07 -10.90
C CYS A 153 2.18 18.64 -10.55
N SER A 154 1.87 18.15 -9.34
CA SER A 154 2.21 16.79 -8.89
C SER A 154 1.28 15.69 -9.39
N GLU A 155 0.12 16.04 -9.95
CA GLU A 155 -0.87 15.09 -10.48
C GLU A 155 -0.36 14.34 -11.72
N HIS A 156 0.60 14.93 -12.44
CA HIS A 156 1.21 14.37 -13.64
C HIS A 156 2.24 13.30 -13.29
N LYS A 157 1.76 12.15 -12.81
CA LYS A 157 2.61 11.04 -12.40
C LYS A 157 3.02 10.21 -13.61
N GLN A 158 4.32 10.02 -13.76
CA GLN A 158 4.90 9.10 -14.75
C GLN A 158 5.73 8.05 -14.02
N ALA A 159 5.81 6.86 -14.61
CA ALA A 159 6.77 5.86 -14.17
C ALA A 159 8.19 6.46 -14.30
N LEU A 160 9.03 6.26 -13.30
CA LEU A 160 10.41 6.73 -13.36
C LEU A 160 11.10 5.98 -14.52
N PRO A 161 11.78 6.69 -15.45
CA PRO A 161 12.30 6.10 -16.68
C PRO A 161 13.27 4.94 -16.46
N GLN A 162 13.91 4.89 -15.27
CA GLN A 162 14.84 3.82 -14.92
C GLN A 162 14.19 2.57 -14.32
N ALA A 163 12.88 2.61 -14.04
CA ALA A 163 12.09 1.42 -13.69
C ALA A 163 11.47 0.75 -14.93
N SER A 164 11.40 1.46 -16.07
CA SER A 164 10.80 0.95 -17.32
C SER A 164 11.77 0.20 -18.24
N GLU A 165 13.09 0.31 -18.05
CA GLU A 165 14.08 -0.34 -18.92
C GLU A 165 14.12 -1.88 -18.77
N SER A 166 13.59 -2.44 -17.68
CA SER A 166 13.40 -3.90 -17.55
C SER A 166 12.06 -4.41 -18.08
N SER A 167 11.21 -3.54 -18.62
CA SER A 167 9.94 -3.90 -19.25
C SER A 167 9.85 -3.30 -20.65
N GLU A 168 10.59 -3.88 -21.60
CA GLU A 168 10.35 -3.67 -23.03
C GLU A 168 8.93 -4.14 -23.39
N LYS A 169 7.91 -3.31 -23.12
CA LYS A 169 6.54 -3.31 -23.69
C LYS A 169 5.54 -2.41 -22.94
N PHE A 170 5.91 -1.22 -22.47
CA PHE A 170 4.90 -0.19 -22.22
C PHE A 170 5.38 1.16 -22.74
N ALA A 171 5.08 1.39 -24.02
CA ALA A 171 5.20 2.69 -24.63
C ALA A 171 4.18 3.64 -24.01
N PHE A 172 4.66 4.74 -23.45
CA PHE A 172 3.92 6.01 -23.45
C PHE A 172 4.87 7.13 -23.88
N VAL A 173 4.85 7.37 -25.18
CA VAL A 173 5.29 8.56 -25.91
C VAL A 173 4.04 9.47 -26.00
N THR A 174 3.95 10.77 -25.77
CA THR A 174 4.87 11.93 -25.65
C THR A 174 4.10 13.05 -24.94
N ALA A 175 4.78 13.95 -24.20
CA ALA A 175 4.64 15.41 -24.38
C ALA A 175 5.71 16.16 -23.58
N ALA A 176 6.29 17.16 -24.23
CA ALA A 176 7.53 17.81 -23.91
C ALA A 176 7.49 18.73 -22.68
N PHE A 177 8.51 18.62 -21.82
CA PHE A 177 8.96 19.77 -21.03
C PHE A 177 9.89 20.61 -21.92
N SER A 178 9.29 21.36 -22.86
CA SER A 178 10.05 22.39 -23.58
C SER A 178 10.25 23.54 -22.60
N SER A 179 11.45 23.62 -22.03
CA SER A 179 11.95 24.86 -21.46
C SER A 179 12.03 25.89 -22.58
N ARG A 180 10.96 26.67 -22.76
CA ARG A 180 11.06 28.01 -23.34
C ARG A 180 10.67 28.99 -22.25
N ARG A 181 11.67 29.67 -21.71
CA ARG A 181 11.49 31.05 -21.25
C ARG A 181 12.19 31.96 -22.25
N ALA A 182 11.46 33.01 -22.61
CA ALA A 182 11.98 34.23 -23.20
C ALA A 182 12.98 34.91 -22.25
#